data_AF-A0A3S1BZ22-F1
#
_entry.id   AF-A0A3S1BZ22-F1
#
_cell.length_a   1.000
_cell.length_b   1.000
_cell.length_c   1.000
_cell.angle_alpha   90.00
_cell.angle_beta   90.00
_cell.angle_gamma   90.00
#
_symmetry.space_group_name_H-M   'P 1'
#
loop_
_entity.id
_entity.type
_entity.pdbx_description
1 polymer ?
#
loop_
_entity_poly.entity_id
_entity_poly.type
_entity_poly.pdbx_seq_one_letter_code
_entity_poly.pdbx_strand_id
1 'polypeptide(L)'
;MDTRKILIATKTYPSISKKYRETVCTAGVLLSDDEKPLQWIRIYPIPFRYIDFDQRYPRWSIIEADIERNDKDFREESYRINPNTINIVRKIGTSNNWQERKSLLLPLKFDSIKQIKEQNKSLGIIKPSSINKYYCKPTKREWAPKQQAVLDQQDLFEESVDLEKIPYKFGYEFTSVAGEKHKYSISDWEIMQLYRNCRNNSKANSMEEKEQESLVKVKQKLEELAKNNDLHFIVGNLKNHKNSFMIIGLFYPPIVQSEQLSLF
;
A
#
# COMPACT_ATOMS: atom_id res chain seq x y z
N MET A 1 -26.21 -2.65 7.64
CA MET A 1 -24.84 -2.24 7.27
C MET A 1 -24.92 -0.82 6.76
N ASP A 2 -23.89 -0.02 6.98
CA ASP A 2 -23.84 1.38 6.56
C ASP A 2 -23.08 1.43 5.22
N THR A 3 -23.62 2.09 4.21
CA THR A 3 -23.01 2.22 2.90
C THR A 3 -22.13 3.47 2.90
N ARG A 4 -20.83 3.32 2.63
CA ARG A 4 -19.86 4.41 2.81
C ARG A 4 -18.92 4.59 1.64
N LYS A 5 -18.56 5.86 1.40
CA LYS A 5 -17.54 6.26 0.42
C LYS A 5 -16.14 6.10 1.00
N ILE A 6 -15.26 5.46 0.22
CA ILE A 6 -13.90 5.12 0.62
C ILE A 6 -12.95 5.44 -0.52
N LEU A 7 -11.95 6.29 -0.27
CA LEU A 7 -10.80 6.44 -1.15
C LEU A 7 -9.83 5.28 -0.93
N ILE A 8 -9.51 4.54 -2.00
CA ILE A 8 -8.51 3.48 -1.97
C ILE A 8 -7.11 4.06 -2.18
N ALA A 9 -6.33 4.14 -1.10
CA ALA A 9 -5.01 4.78 -1.12
C ALA A 9 -3.87 3.81 -1.46
N THR A 10 -3.91 2.57 -0.97
CA THR A 10 -2.91 1.54 -1.30
C THR A 10 -3.42 0.11 -1.03
N LYS A 11 -2.80 -0.86 -1.70
CA LYS A 11 -3.02 -2.29 -1.53
C LYS A 11 -1.68 -2.96 -1.23
N THR A 12 -1.65 -3.80 -0.19
CA THR A 12 -0.43 -4.57 0.11
C THR A 12 -0.29 -5.75 -0.84
N TYR A 13 0.94 -6.26 -0.98
CA TYR A 13 1.17 -7.55 -1.61
C TYR A 13 0.31 -8.64 -0.92
N PRO A 14 -0.31 -9.55 -1.69
CA PRO A 14 -1.18 -10.55 -1.11
C PRO A 14 -0.47 -11.43 -0.09
N SER A 15 -1.24 -11.88 0.89
CA SER A 15 -0.82 -12.79 1.95
C SER A 15 -1.68 -14.05 1.93
N ILE A 16 -1.06 -15.18 2.27
CA ILE A 16 -1.72 -16.48 2.25
C ILE A 16 -2.60 -16.61 3.50
N SER A 17 -3.87 -16.95 3.27
CA SER A 17 -4.89 -17.13 4.30
C SER A 17 -5.47 -18.52 4.23
N LYS A 18 -5.55 -19.21 5.36
CA LYS A 18 -6.21 -20.53 5.42
C LYS A 18 -7.68 -20.50 4.98
N LYS A 19 -8.38 -19.39 5.24
CA LYS A 19 -9.83 -19.27 4.97
C LYS A 19 -10.12 -18.85 3.53
N TYR A 20 -9.31 -17.96 2.97
CA TYR A 20 -9.60 -17.30 1.69
C TYR A 20 -8.55 -17.61 0.61
N ARG A 21 -7.59 -18.50 0.90
CA ARG A 21 -6.37 -18.80 0.13
C ARG A 21 -5.43 -17.60 -0.02
N GLU A 22 -5.91 -16.53 -0.63
CA GLU A 22 -5.20 -15.26 -0.85
C GLU A 22 -6.00 -14.08 -0.27
N THR A 23 -5.32 -13.20 0.45
CA THR A 23 -5.94 -11.97 0.99
C THR A 23 -5.04 -10.76 0.84
N VAL A 24 -5.66 -9.63 0.51
CA VAL A 24 -5.00 -8.33 0.44
C VAL A 24 -5.46 -7.47 1.62
N CYS A 25 -4.55 -6.70 2.18
CA CYS A 25 -4.89 -5.59 3.06
C CYS A 25 -4.98 -4.33 2.21
N THR A 26 -6.10 -3.63 2.29
CA THR A 26 -6.27 -2.33 1.64
C THR A 26 -6.30 -1.24 2.69
N ALA A 27 -5.50 -0.19 2.51
CA ALA A 27 -5.61 1.03 3.30
C ALA A 27 -6.29 2.10 2.46
N GLY A 28 -7.24 2.78 3.08
CA GLY A 28 -8.03 3.81 2.44
C GLY A 28 -8.42 4.91 3.42
N VAL A 29 -9.15 5.89 2.90
CA VAL A 29 -9.69 7.01 3.68
C VAL A 29 -11.21 6.96 3.59
N LEU A 30 -11.86 6.90 4.75
CA LEU A 30 -13.30 7.06 4.85
C LEU A 30 -13.67 8.50 4.53
N LEU A 31 -14.66 8.69 3.67
CA LEU A 31 -15.13 10.00 3.23
C LEU A 31 -16.53 10.29 3.80
N SER A 32 -16.85 11.59 3.89
CA SER A 32 -18.23 12.07 4.03
C SER A 32 -18.96 12.00 2.69
N ASP A 33 -20.25 12.32 2.69
CA ASP A 33 -21.09 12.34 1.48
C ASP A 33 -20.59 13.37 0.45
N ASP A 34 -20.08 14.51 0.94
CA ASP A 34 -19.41 15.56 0.16
C ASP A 34 -17.91 15.29 -0.08
N GLU A 35 -17.48 14.05 0.11
CA GLU A 35 -16.14 13.53 -0.22
C GLU A 35 -14.97 14.18 0.55
N LYS A 36 -15.23 14.73 1.74
CA LYS A 36 -14.17 15.20 2.64
C LYS A 36 -13.54 14.03 3.40
N PRO A 37 -12.22 14.03 3.60
CA PRO A 37 -11.54 12.96 4.33
C PRO A 37 -11.89 13.01 5.82
N LEU A 38 -12.31 11.87 6.37
CA LEU A 38 -12.68 11.72 7.78
C LEU A 38 -11.59 11.02 8.58
N GLN A 39 -11.21 9.81 8.16
CA GLN A 39 -10.22 9.00 8.87
C GLN A 39 -9.62 7.92 7.98
N TRP A 40 -8.44 7.43 8.39
CA TRP A 40 -7.86 6.21 7.82
C TRP A 40 -8.71 4.99 8.16
N ILE A 41 -8.86 4.10 7.19
CA ILE A 41 -9.44 2.76 7.39
C ILE A 41 -8.57 1.69 6.74
N ARG A 42 -8.62 0.51 7.36
CA ARG A 42 -8.01 -0.73 6.95
C ARG A 42 -9.11 -1.71 6.62
N ILE A 43 -9.22 -2.06 5.36
CA ILE A 43 -10.15 -3.08 4.91
C ILE A 43 -9.39 -4.40 4.83
N TYR A 44 -9.76 -5.34 5.70
CA TYR A 44 -9.15 -6.66 5.76
C TYR A 44 -10.06 -7.70 6.41
N PRO A 45 -10.06 -8.96 5.92
CA PRO A 45 -9.38 -9.45 4.71
C PRO A 45 -10.18 -9.15 3.45
N ILE A 46 -9.50 -8.82 2.35
CA ILE A 46 -10.13 -8.73 1.04
C ILE A 46 -9.66 -9.88 0.15
N PRO A 47 -10.54 -10.81 -0.24
CA PRO A 47 -10.25 -11.84 -1.22
C PRO A 47 -10.23 -11.24 -2.64
N PHE A 48 -9.29 -10.32 -2.91
CA PHE A 48 -9.30 -9.44 -4.10
C PHE A 48 -9.34 -10.21 -5.44
N ARG A 49 -8.75 -11.41 -5.49
CA ARG A 49 -8.79 -12.30 -6.66
C ARG A 49 -10.21 -12.72 -7.03
N TYR A 50 -11.09 -12.88 -6.04
CA TYR A 50 -12.47 -13.36 -6.22
C TYR A 50 -13.48 -12.21 -6.33
N ILE A 51 -13.02 -10.95 -6.33
CA ILE A 51 -13.88 -9.82 -6.66
C ILE A 51 -14.11 -9.83 -8.17
N ASP A 52 -15.38 -9.63 -8.57
CA ASP A 52 -15.79 -9.53 -9.96
C ASP A 52 -14.99 -8.46 -10.70
N PHE A 53 -14.72 -8.70 -11.98
CA PHE A 53 -13.74 -7.91 -12.74
C PHE A 53 -14.09 -6.41 -12.79
N ASP A 54 -15.38 -6.09 -12.93
CA ASP A 54 -15.94 -4.74 -12.92
C ASP A 54 -15.86 -4.06 -11.53
N GLN A 55 -15.86 -4.85 -10.46
CA GLN A 55 -15.74 -4.39 -9.07
C GLN A 55 -14.28 -4.26 -8.59
N ARG A 56 -13.30 -4.75 -9.37
CA ARG A 56 -11.87 -4.63 -9.02
C ARG A 56 -11.40 -3.18 -9.13
N TYR A 57 -11.43 -2.50 -8.00
CA TYR A 57 -11.06 -1.10 -7.92
C TYR A 57 -9.53 -0.88 -8.08
N PRO A 58 -9.13 0.06 -8.95
CA PRO A 58 -7.74 0.51 -9.01
C PRO A 58 -7.40 1.40 -7.82
N ARG A 59 -6.09 1.57 -7.59
CA ARG A 59 -5.59 2.58 -6.66
C ARG A 59 -6.11 3.96 -7.07
N TRP A 60 -6.39 4.81 -6.08
CA TRP A 60 -6.97 6.15 -6.26
C TRP A 60 -8.41 6.15 -6.78
N SER A 61 -9.18 5.11 -6.48
CA SER A 61 -10.63 5.14 -6.73
C SER A 61 -11.37 5.51 -5.46
N ILE A 62 -12.43 6.31 -5.59
CA ILE A 62 -13.48 6.38 -4.58
C ILE A 62 -14.45 5.25 -4.90
N ILE A 63 -14.61 4.35 -3.95
CA ILE A 63 -15.62 3.29 -4.00
C ILE A 63 -16.72 3.59 -2.99
N GLU A 64 -17.89 3.04 -3.24
CA GLU A 64 -18.98 2.94 -2.28
C GLU A 64 -19.19 1.46 -1.99
N ALA A 65 -19.32 1.10 -0.70
CA ALA A 65 -19.56 -0.27 -0.28
C ALA A 65 -20.20 -0.31 1.10
N ASP A 66 -20.93 -1.38 1.38
CA ASP A 66 -21.38 -1.69 2.74
C ASP A 66 -20.17 -2.03 3.61
N ILE A 67 -20.01 -1.27 4.69
CA ILE A 67 -18.88 -1.39 5.61
C ILE A 67 -19.35 -1.72 7.03
N GLU A 68 -18.57 -2.55 7.72
CA GLU A 68 -18.77 -2.88 9.13
C GLU A 68 -17.43 -2.90 9.88
N ARG A 69 -17.47 -2.64 11.19
CA ARG A 69 -16.27 -2.74 12.04
C ARG A 69 -15.85 -4.20 12.22
N ASN A 70 -14.55 -4.46 12.20
CA ASN A 70 -14.01 -5.79 12.43
C ASN A 70 -13.74 -6.03 13.91
N ASP A 71 -14.74 -6.52 14.66
CA ASP A 71 -14.63 -6.73 16.12
C ASP A 71 -13.51 -7.68 16.56
N LYS A 72 -12.98 -8.49 15.63
CA LYS A 72 -11.85 -9.38 15.90
C LYS A 72 -10.51 -8.66 15.88
N ASP A 73 -10.46 -7.39 15.52
CA ASP A 73 -9.25 -6.58 15.42
C ASP A 73 -9.41 -5.30 16.25
N PHE A 74 -8.54 -5.14 17.25
CA PHE A 74 -8.64 -4.04 18.23
C PHE A 74 -8.38 -2.66 17.63
N ARG A 75 -7.79 -2.61 16.43
CA ARG A 75 -7.44 -1.36 15.75
C ARG A 75 -8.71 -0.66 15.31
N GLU A 76 -8.85 0.61 15.69
CA GLU A 76 -10.02 1.44 15.35
C GLU A 76 -10.25 1.56 13.85
N GLU A 77 -9.16 1.50 13.08
CA GLU A 77 -9.22 1.56 11.62
C GLU A 77 -9.63 0.21 11.00
N SER A 78 -9.89 -0.87 11.73
CA SER A 78 -10.15 -2.19 11.13
C SER A 78 -11.62 -2.38 10.75
N TYR A 79 -11.87 -2.51 9.45
CA TYR A 79 -13.20 -2.71 8.86
C TYR A 79 -13.22 -3.89 7.89
N ARG A 80 -14.41 -4.39 7.63
CA ARG A 80 -14.72 -5.29 6.52
C ARG A 80 -15.72 -4.60 5.59
N ILE A 81 -15.64 -4.94 4.32
CA ILE A 81 -16.64 -4.53 3.33
C ILE A 81 -17.32 -5.77 2.77
N ASN A 82 -18.57 -5.63 2.32
CA ASN A 82 -19.23 -6.64 1.52
C ASN A 82 -18.77 -6.51 0.05
N PRO A 83 -18.00 -7.48 -0.50
CA PRO A 83 -17.48 -7.38 -1.86
C PRO A 83 -18.56 -7.18 -2.93
N ASN A 84 -19.73 -7.80 -2.73
CA ASN A 84 -20.84 -7.76 -3.70
C ASN A 84 -21.54 -6.41 -3.79
N THR A 85 -21.20 -5.46 -2.90
CA THR A 85 -21.78 -4.11 -2.85
C THR A 85 -20.82 -3.04 -3.36
N ILE A 86 -19.62 -3.45 -3.80
CA ILE A 86 -18.61 -2.51 -4.26
C ILE A 86 -19.08 -1.84 -5.55
N ASN A 87 -19.23 -0.53 -5.49
CA ASN A 87 -19.45 0.31 -6.65
C ASN A 87 -18.28 1.29 -6.81
N ILE A 88 -17.70 1.39 -8.00
CA ILE A 88 -16.61 2.35 -8.28
C ILE A 88 -17.26 3.67 -8.69
N VAL A 89 -17.34 4.63 -7.77
CA VAL A 89 -17.96 5.94 -8.00
C VAL A 89 -17.14 6.75 -9.01
N ARG A 90 -15.84 6.94 -8.75
CA ARG A 90 -14.93 7.66 -9.66
C ARG A 90 -13.46 7.38 -9.37
N LYS A 91 -12.60 7.67 -10.35
CA LYS A 91 -11.14 7.59 -10.23
C LYS A 91 -10.54 8.99 -10.06
N ILE A 92 -9.59 9.12 -9.15
CA ILE A 92 -8.87 10.36 -8.87
C ILE A 92 -7.61 10.42 -9.73
N GLY A 93 -7.58 11.37 -10.65
CA GLY A 93 -6.48 11.59 -11.57
C GLY A 93 -5.23 12.21 -10.93
N THR A 94 -4.28 12.58 -11.77
CA THR A 94 -3.02 13.24 -11.40
C THR A 94 -2.95 14.70 -11.84
N SER A 95 -4.05 15.26 -12.36
CA SER A 95 -4.15 16.64 -12.82
C SER A 95 -3.76 17.64 -11.74
N ASN A 96 -3.32 18.83 -12.16
CA ASN A 96 -2.92 19.94 -11.28
C ASN A 96 -1.93 19.51 -10.19
N ASN A 97 -0.87 18.79 -10.56
CA ASN A 97 0.15 18.29 -9.62
C ASN A 97 -0.48 17.47 -8.46
N TRP A 98 -1.44 16.62 -8.79
CA TRP A 98 -2.14 15.72 -7.87
C TRP A 98 -2.93 16.47 -6.78
N GLN A 99 -3.44 17.67 -7.07
CA GLN A 99 -4.12 18.53 -6.09
C GLN A 99 -5.24 17.80 -5.34
N GLU A 100 -6.09 17.07 -6.05
CA GLU A 100 -7.20 16.35 -5.44
C GLU A 100 -6.72 15.23 -4.51
N ARG A 101 -5.75 14.41 -4.93
CA ARG A 101 -5.15 13.37 -4.07
C ARG A 101 -4.54 13.97 -2.81
N LYS A 102 -3.87 15.14 -2.94
CA LYS A 102 -3.32 15.87 -1.79
C LYS A 102 -4.43 16.30 -0.83
N SER A 103 -5.54 16.85 -1.35
CA SER A 103 -6.68 17.29 -0.53
C SER A 103 -7.36 16.16 0.24
N LEU A 104 -7.31 14.92 -0.27
CA LEU A 104 -7.93 13.75 0.37
C LEU A 104 -7.01 13.04 1.38
N LEU A 105 -5.68 13.20 1.26
CA LEU A 105 -4.71 12.49 2.11
C LEU A 105 -4.00 13.36 3.13
N LEU A 106 -3.55 14.54 2.71
CA LEU A 106 -2.69 15.39 3.55
C LEU A 106 -3.39 15.97 4.78
N PRO A 107 -4.73 16.13 4.83
CA PRO A 107 -5.41 16.46 6.09
C PRO A 107 -5.24 15.39 7.17
N LEU A 108 -4.96 14.13 6.78
CA LEU A 108 -4.76 13.00 7.69
C LEU A 108 -3.28 12.65 7.89
N LYS A 109 -2.39 13.62 7.63
CA LYS A 109 -0.94 13.47 7.75
C LYS A 109 -0.50 13.54 9.21
N PHE A 110 0.47 12.70 9.54
CA PHE A 110 1.21 12.72 10.79
C PHE A 110 2.64 13.23 10.55
N ASP A 111 3.23 13.84 11.57
CA ASP A 111 4.61 14.34 11.51
C ASP A 111 5.63 13.23 11.77
N SER A 112 5.26 12.20 12.54
CA SER A 112 6.14 11.08 12.87
C SER A 112 5.41 9.78 13.16
N ILE A 113 6.17 8.69 13.19
CA ILE A 113 5.66 7.39 13.62
C ILE A 113 5.32 7.39 15.12
N LYS A 114 6.05 8.15 15.93
CA LYS A 114 5.75 8.33 17.35
C LYS A 114 4.35 8.93 17.54
N GLN A 115 4.00 9.97 16.79
CA GLN A 115 2.66 10.58 16.87
C GLN A 115 1.54 9.57 16.54
N ILE A 116 1.74 8.74 15.50
CA ILE A 116 0.79 7.67 15.15
C ILE A 116 0.59 6.71 16.33
N LYS A 117 1.69 6.30 16.99
CA LYS A 117 1.65 5.40 18.16
C LYS A 117 0.97 6.03 19.38
N GLU A 118 1.27 7.29 19.67
CA GLU A 118 0.70 8.01 20.81
C GLU A 118 -0.82 8.21 20.67
N GLN A 119 -1.30 8.38 19.43
CA GLN A 119 -2.73 8.43 19.13
C GLN A 119 -3.37 7.03 18.97
N ASN A 120 -2.63 5.97 19.31
CA ASN A 120 -3.06 4.57 19.20
C ASN A 120 -3.57 4.19 17.79
N LYS A 121 -3.05 4.86 16.75
CA LYS A 121 -3.39 4.60 15.35
C LYS A 121 -2.50 3.51 14.76
N SER A 122 -3.03 2.80 13.78
CA SER A 122 -2.38 1.70 13.07
C SER A 122 -2.04 1.99 11.62
N LEU A 123 -2.50 3.14 11.12
CA LEU A 123 -2.29 3.67 9.79
C LEU A 123 -1.94 5.16 9.86
N GLY A 124 -1.23 5.63 8.85
CA GLY A 124 -1.01 7.06 8.67
C GLY A 124 -0.21 7.36 7.41
N ILE A 125 -0.19 8.62 7.02
CA ILE A 125 0.74 9.14 6.01
C ILE A 125 1.73 10.08 6.70
N ILE A 126 3.01 9.92 6.41
CA ILE A 126 4.07 10.77 6.94
C ILE A 126 4.93 11.32 5.80
N LYS A 127 5.46 12.52 6.00
CA LYS A 127 6.53 13.08 5.16
C LYS A 127 7.86 12.87 5.88
N PRO A 128 8.82 12.13 5.31
CA PRO A 128 10.17 12.09 5.86
C PRO A 128 10.82 13.48 5.78
N SER A 129 11.61 13.85 6.78
CA SER A 129 12.47 15.04 6.71
C SER A 129 13.67 14.82 5.79
N SER A 130 14.15 13.57 5.72
CA SER A 130 15.21 13.13 4.81
C SER A 130 15.06 11.65 4.51
N ILE A 131 15.38 11.26 3.29
CA ILE A 131 15.52 9.86 2.89
C ILE A 131 17.02 9.57 2.89
N ASN A 132 17.48 8.74 3.83
CA ASN A 132 18.89 8.45 4.01
C ASN A 132 19.39 7.45 2.97
N LYS A 133 18.60 6.40 2.71
CA LYS A 133 19.03 5.29 1.86
C LYS A 133 17.87 4.44 1.37
N TYR A 134 17.86 4.10 0.09
CA TYR A 134 17.11 2.95 -0.41
C TYR A 134 17.89 1.65 -0.10
N TYR A 135 17.18 0.59 0.28
CA TYR A 135 17.77 -0.73 0.42
C TYR A 135 16.95 -1.83 -0.27
N CYS A 136 17.67 -2.84 -0.75
CA CYS A 136 17.12 -4.12 -1.15
C CYS A 136 17.83 -5.22 -0.36
N LYS A 137 17.10 -6.24 0.10
CA LYS A 137 17.69 -7.44 0.71
C LYS A 137 17.02 -8.72 0.20
N PRO A 138 17.79 -9.80 -0.04
CA PRO A 138 17.21 -11.10 -0.33
C PRO A 138 16.30 -11.60 0.80
N THR A 139 15.31 -12.40 0.43
CA THR A 139 14.49 -13.17 1.37
C THR A 139 14.21 -14.56 0.79
N LYS A 140 13.52 -15.41 1.55
CA LYS A 140 13.22 -16.78 1.11
C LYS A 140 12.40 -16.75 -0.17
N ARG A 141 12.83 -17.51 -1.17
CA ARG A 141 12.14 -17.68 -2.45
C ARG A 141 10.85 -18.48 -2.30
N GLU A 142 10.85 -19.48 -1.43
CA GLU A 142 9.68 -20.31 -1.17
C GLU A 142 8.86 -19.78 0.01
N TRP A 143 7.54 -19.98 -0.05
CA TRP A 143 6.66 -19.79 1.10
C TRP A 143 7.02 -20.75 2.24
N ALA A 144 6.63 -20.41 3.47
CA ALA A 144 6.81 -21.37 4.57
C ALA A 144 5.96 -22.62 4.28
N PRO A 145 6.38 -23.85 4.69
CA PRO A 145 5.65 -25.08 4.36
C PRO A 145 4.16 -25.05 4.70
N LYS A 146 3.79 -24.45 5.85
CA LYS A 146 2.38 -24.27 6.25
C LYS A 146 1.59 -23.33 5.34
N GLN A 147 2.25 -22.36 4.71
CA GLN A 147 1.63 -21.45 3.75
C GLN A 147 1.56 -22.09 2.37
N GLN A 148 2.62 -22.79 1.95
CA GLN A 148 2.64 -23.51 0.69
C GLN A 148 1.54 -24.58 0.65
N ALA A 149 1.36 -25.34 1.74
CA ALA A 149 0.28 -26.33 1.86
C ALA A 149 -1.14 -25.74 1.70
N VAL A 150 -1.34 -24.45 1.98
CA VAL A 150 -2.63 -23.77 1.74
C VAL A 150 -2.82 -23.44 0.25
N LEU A 151 -1.74 -23.15 -0.47
CA LEU A 151 -1.77 -22.91 -1.92
C LEU A 151 -1.92 -24.23 -2.69
N ASP A 152 -1.26 -25.29 -2.22
CA ASP A 152 -1.30 -26.62 -2.82
C ASP A 152 -2.62 -27.35 -2.58
N GLN A 153 -3.47 -26.84 -1.68
CA GLN A 153 -4.79 -27.39 -1.41
C GLN A 153 -5.68 -27.20 -2.64
N GLN A 154 -5.75 -28.24 -3.48
CA GLN A 154 -6.67 -28.30 -4.60
C GLN A 154 -8.10 -28.40 -4.05
N ASP A 155 -8.97 -27.49 -4.47
CA ASP A 155 -10.41 -27.69 -4.37
C ASP A 155 -10.86 -28.05 -5.79
N LEU A 156 -11.66 -29.10 -5.91
CA LEU A 156 -12.12 -29.63 -7.19
C LEU A 156 -12.95 -28.59 -7.97
N PHE A 157 -13.48 -27.58 -7.27
CA PHE A 157 -14.36 -26.55 -7.83
C PHE A 157 -13.72 -25.14 -7.87
N GLU A 158 -12.49 -24.95 -7.39
CA GLU A 158 -11.80 -23.66 -7.42
C GLU A 158 -10.50 -23.72 -8.23
N GLU A 159 -10.23 -22.68 -9.01
CA GLU A 159 -8.95 -22.55 -9.72
C GLU A 159 -7.76 -22.51 -8.75
N SER A 160 -6.64 -23.11 -9.17
CA SER A 160 -5.39 -23.06 -8.41
C SER A 160 -4.87 -21.63 -8.27
N VAL A 161 -4.56 -21.21 -7.05
CA VAL A 161 -4.00 -19.88 -6.77
C VAL A 161 -2.48 -19.93 -6.92
N ASP A 162 -1.97 -19.52 -8.08
CA ASP A 162 -0.54 -19.27 -8.26
C ASP A 162 -0.17 -17.90 -7.68
N LEU A 163 0.24 -17.90 -6.41
CA LEU A 163 0.77 -16.73 -5.72
C LEU A 163 2.29 -16.88 -5.58
N GLU A 164 3.03 -16.34 -6.55
CA GLU A 164 4.49 -16.28 -6.43
C GLU A 164 4.92 -15.44 -5.22
N LYS A 165 6.03 -15.84 -4.61
CA LYS A 165 6.72 -15.06 -3.59
C LYS A 165 7.87 -14.27 -4.19
N ILE A 166 7.92 -12.98 -3.92
CA ILE A 166 9.06 -12.15 -4.34
C ILE A 166 10.26 -12.45 -3.43
N PRO A 167 11.43 -12.89 -3.97
CA PRO A 167 12.61 -13.25 -3.18
C PRO A 167 13.41 -12.05 -2.69
N TYR A 168 12.83 -10.85 -2.71
CA TYR A 168 13.47 -9.62 -2.30
C TYR A 168 12.55 -8.75 -1.45
N LYS A 169 13.15 -7.99 -0.53
CA LYS A 169 12.47 -6.93 0.21
C LYS A 169 13.09 -5.60 -0.13
N PHE A 170 12.26 -4.68 -0.62
CA PHE A 170 12.59 -3.29 -0.90
C PHE A 170 12.27 -2.43 0.32
N GLY A 171 12.95 -1.29 0.49
CA GLY A 171 12.67 -0.41 1.60
C GLY A 171 13.48 0.89 1.60
N TYR A 172 13.16 1.74 2.57
CA TYR A 172 13.88 2.99 2.83
C TYR A 172 14.38 3.03 4.28
N GLU A 173 15.53 3.65 4.44
CA GLU A 173 16.00 4.27 5.66
C GLU A 173 15.73 5.76 5.56
N PHE A 174 15.03 6.33 6.53
CA PHE A 174 14.60 7.73 6.51
C PHE A 174 14.53 8.30 7.92
N THR A 175 14.58 9.63 8.00
CA THR A 175 14.35 10.38 9.24
C THR A 175 12.96 11.03 9.19
N SER A 176 12.19 10.92 10.27
CA SER A 176 10.90 11.63 10.41
C SER A 176 11.11 13.12 10.71
N VAL A 177 10.04 13.93 10.69
CA VAL A 177 10.12 15.35 11.08
C VAL A 177 10.53 15.50 12.55
N ALA A 178 10.18 14.53 13.40
CA ALA A 178 10.58 14.48 14.81
C ALA A 178 12.06 14.04 15.02
N GLY A 179 12.83 13.82 13.96
CA GLY A 179 14.25 13.42 14.04
C GLY A 179 14.50 11.94 14.27
N GLU A 180 13.45 11.11 14.33
CA GLU A 180 13.58 9.66 14.53
C GLU A 180 14.03 8.97 13.23
N LYS A 181 15.03 8.10 13.34
CA LYS A 181 15.49 7.27 12.21
C LYS A 181 14.68 5.99 12.14
N HIS A 182 14.25 5.63 10.94
CA HIS A 182 13.47 4.43 10.66
C HIS A 182 14.08 3.64 9.50
N LYS A 183 13.94 2.32 9.53
CA LYS A 183 14.30 1.40 8.45
C LYS A 183 13.12 0.49 8.14
N TYR A 184 12.31 0.84 7.15
CA TYR A 184 11.06 0.13 6.85
C TYR A 184 11.09 -0.54 5.50
N SER A 185 10.54 -1.74 5.44
CA SER A 185 10.30 -2.44 4.18
C SER A 185 9.02 -1.94 3.55
N ILE A 186 8.95 -2.00 2.23
CA ILE A 186 7.77 -1.70 1.44
C ILE A 186 7.00 -3.00 1.20
N SER A 187 5.72 -2.99 1.55
CA SER A 187 4.77 -4.10 1.29
C SER A 187 3.72 -3.74 0.24
N ASP A 188 3.91 -2.62 -0.46
CA ASP A 188 3.04 -2.15 -1.54
C ASP A 188 3.06 -3.11 -2.74
N TRP A 189 1.89 -3.53 -3.21
CA TRP A 189 1.74 -4.41 -4.36
C TRP A 189 2.35 -3.80 -5.63
N GLU A 190 2.25 -2.49 -5.83
CA GLU A 190 2.74 -1.84 -7.05
C GLU A 190 4.27 -1.94 -7.18
N ILE A 191 5.00 -1.97 -6.06
CA ILE A 191 6.46 -2.15 -6.07
C ILE A 191 6.85 -3.59 -6.41
N MET A 192 6.08 -4.57 -5.91
CA MET A 192 6.28 -5.97 -6.28
C MET A 192 5.92 -6.22 -7.74
N GLN A 193 4.88 -5.56 -8.24
CA GLN A 193 4.50 -5.61 -9.65
C GLN A 193 5.53 -4.91 -10.55
N LEU A 194 6.12 -3.79 -10.12
CA LEU A 194 7.23 -3.15 -10.83
C LEU A 194 8.41 -4.11 -11.00
N TYR A 195 8.82 -4.78 -9.92
CA TYR A 195 9.87 -5.80 -9.96
C TYR A 195 9.54 -6.91 -10.97
N ARG A 196 8.33 -7.48 -10.91
CA ARG A 196 7.87 -8.50 -11.85
C ARG A 196 7.91 -8.02 -13.29
N ASN A 197 7.41 -6.82 -13.55
CA ASN A 197 7.41 -6.24 -14.89
C ASN A 197 8.84 -6.04 -15.41
N CYS A 198 9.76 -5.55 -14.58
CA CYS A 198 11.16 -5.39 -14.95
C CYS A 198 11.85 -6.73 -15.25
N ARG A 199 11.58 -7.77 -14.46
CA ARG A 199 12.12 -9.12 -14.65
C ARG A 199 11.55 -9.78 -15.91
N ASN A 200 10.23 -9.73 -16.09
CA ASN A 200 9.54 -10.40 -17.19
C ASN A 200 9.85 -9.73 -18.55
N ASN A 201 10.14 -8.42 -18.55
CA ASN A 201 10.55 -7.68 -19.75
C ASN A 201 12.08 -7.64 -19.97
N SER A 202 12.86 -8.31 -19.13
CA SER A 202 14.31 -8.42 -19.33
C SER A 202 14.62 -9.36 -20.50
N LYS A 203 15.60 -8.97 -21.32
CA LYS A 203 16.10 -9.75 -22.47
C LYS A 203 17.24 -10.70 -22.08
N ALA A 204 17.64 -10.74 -20.81
CA ALA A 204 18.70 -11.61 -20.33
C ALA A 204 18.32 -13.09 -20.47
N ASN A 205 19.34 -13.96 -20.50
CA ASN A 205 19.16 -15.37 -20.83
C ASN A 205 18.90 -16.23 -19.59
N SER A 206 19.43 -15.86 -18.42
CA SER A 206 19.21 -16.59 -17.16
C SER A 206 18.23 -15.87 -16.23
N MET A 207 17.56 -16.63 -15.34
CA MET A 207 16.67 -16.04 -14.32
C MET A 207 17.45 -15.11 -13.38
N GLU A 208 18.67 -15.49 -13.01
CA GLU A 208 19.52 -14.68 -12.13
C GLU A 208 19.84 -13.31 -12.74
N GLU A 209 20.23 -13.28 -14.02
CA GLU A 209 20.49 -12.02 -14.73
C GLU A 209 19.22 -11.15 -14.83
N LYS A 210 18.06 -11.77 -15.16
CA LYS A 210 16.77 -11.05 -15.20
C LYS A 210 16.44 -10.43 -13.83
N GLU A 211 16.69 -11.16 -12.75
CA GLU A 211 16.50 -10.67 -11.40
C GLU A 211 17.46 -9.52 -11.10
N GLN A 212 18.77 -9.63 -11.38
CA GLN A 212 19.73 -8.54 -11.17
C GLN A 212 19.38 -7.27 -11.95
N GLU A 213 19.04 -7.38 -13.24
CA GLU A 213 18.59 -6.24 -14.03
C GLU A 213 17.34 -5.58 -13.44
N SER A 214 16.39 -6.39 -12.96
CA SER A 214 15.16 -5.87 -12.34
C SER A 214 15.43 -5.13 -11.04
N LEU A 215 16.38 -5.60 -10.22
CA LEU A 215 16.78 -4.92 -8.98
C LEU A 215 17.40 -3.55 -9.24
N VAL A 216 18.21 -3.44 -10.29
CA VAL A 216 18.79 -2.14 -10.73
C VAL A 216 17.68 -1.18 -11.16
N LYS A 217 16.73 -1.63 -11.97
CA LYS A 217 15.60 -0.80 -12.44
C LYS A 217 14.69 -0.36 -11.29
N VAL A 218 14.36 -1.26 -10.36
CA VAL A 218 13.57 -0.93 -9.16
C VAL A 218 14.31 0.08 -8.28
N LYS A 219 15.61 -0.11 -8.06
CA LYS A 219 16.46 0.84 -7.34
C LYS A 219 16.40 2.22 -7.97
N GLN A 220 16.70 2.32 -9.27
CA GLN A 220 16.68 3.58 -10.01
C GLN A 220 15.34 4.27 -9.85
N LYS A 221 14.24 3.54 -10.06
CA LYS A 221 12.89 4.11 -9.95
C LYS A 221 12.61 4.66 -8.55
N LEU A 222 12.94 3.90 -7.50
CA LEU A 222 12.69 4.31 -6.12
C LEU A 222 13.59 5.47 -5.67
N GLU A 223 14.82 5.53 -6.15
CA GLU A 223 15.73 6.66 -5.92
C GLU A 223 15.25 7.92 -6.67
N GLU A 224 14.80 7.79 -7.92
CA GLU A 224 14.19 8.89 -8.69
C GLU A 224 12.92 9.43 -8.02
N LEU A 225 12.06 8.53 -7.50
CA LEU A 225 10.87 8.95 -6.76
C LEU A 225 11.23 9.79 -5.53
N ALA A 226 12.24 9.35 -4.78
CA ALA A 226 12.73 10.05 -3.59
C ALA A 226 13.40 11.40 -3.93
N LYS A 227 14.07 11.50 -5.07
CA LYS A 227 14.80 12.70 -5.48
C LYS A 227 13.92 13.77 -6.13
N ASN A 228 12.98 13.36 -6.98
CA ASN A 228 12.29 14.25 -7.90
C ASN A 228 10.84 14.57 -7.49
N ASN A 229 10.34 13.98 -6.39
CA ASN A 229 8.95 14.14 -5.96
C ASN A 229 8.87 14.49 -4.47
N ASP A 230 7.73 15.05 -4.07
CA ASP A 230 7.41 15.27 -2.66
C ASP A 230 6.94 13.95 -2.02
N LEU A 231 7.90 13.03 -1.82
CA LEU A 231 7.62 11.65 -1.42
C LEU A 231 7.15 11.56 0.03
N HIS A 232 5.97 10.97 0.21
CA HIS A 232 5.35 10.61 1.47
C HIS A 232 5.21 9.09 1.58
N PHE A 233 5.25 8.59 2.81
CA PHE A 233 5.05 7.18 3.12
C PHE A 233 3.69 6.97 3.77
N ILE A 234 2.85 6.14 3.13
CA ILE A 234 1.70 5.54 3.80
C ILE A 234 2.25 4.36 4.60
N VAL A 235 2.09 4.42 5.92
CA VAL A 235 2.62 3.43 6.85
C VAL A 235 1.49 2.68 7.54
N GLY A 236 1.78 1.44 7.94
CA GLY A 236 0.85 0.65 8.72
C GLY A 236 1.55 -0.38 9.60
N ASN A 237 0.88 -0.76 10.69
CA ASN A 237 1.39 -1.80 11.59
C ASN A 237 0.77 -3.18 11.32
N LEU A 238 1.32 -4.18 12.01
CA LEU A 238 0.76 -5.53 12.09
C LEU A 238 -0.07 -5.67 13.37
N LYS A 239 -1.21 -6.37 13.30
CA LYS A 239 -2.10 -6.60 14.45
C LYS A 239 -1.35 -7.15 15.68
N ASN A 240 -0.51 -8.16 15.50
CA ASN A 240 0.24 -8.79 16.59
C ASN A 240 1.53 -8.04 16.97
N HIS A 241 1.89 -7.00 16.23
CA HIS A 241 3.07 -6.17 16.49
C HIS A 241 2.70 -4.69 16.32
N LYS A 242 1.84 -4.18 17.22
CA LYS A 242 1.26 -2.83 17.13
C LYS A 242 2.28 -1.69 17.01
N ASN A 243 3.50 -1.90 17.51
CA ASN A 243 4.59 -0.92 17.49
C ASN A 243 5.51 -1.05 16.26
N SER A 244 5.33 -2.08 15.44
CA SER A 244 6.15 -2.36 14.25
C SER A 244 5.42 -1.88 13.00
N PHE A 245 5.91 -0.77 12.45
CA PHE A 245 5.39 -0.18 11.23
C PHE A 245 6.21 -0.61 10.02
N MET A 246 5.59 -0.51 8.85
CA MET A 246 6.21 -0.69 7.55
C MET A 246 5.56 0.26 6.55
N ILE A 247 6.23 0.48 5.43
CA ILE A 247 5.68 1.25 4.32
C ILE A 247 4.71 0.33 3.58
N ILE A 248 3.46 0.74 3.49
CA ILE A 248 2.40 0.00 2.79
C ILE A 248 1.97 0.69 1.49
N GLY A 249 2.41 1.92 1.26
CA GLY A 249 2.20 2.65 0.02
C GLY A 249 3.11 3.87 -0.11
N LEU A 250 3.45 4.23 -1.35
CA LEU A 250 4.20 5.44 -1.66
C LEU A 250 3.28 6.51 -2.26
N PHE A 251 3.30 7.73 -1.74
CA PHE A 251 2.58 8.88 -2.31
C PHE A 251 3.59 9.95 -2.72
N TYR A 252 3.69 10.24 -4.01
CA TYR A 252 4.80 11.03 -4.57
C TYR A 252 4.30 12.12 -5.54
N PRO A 253 3.50 13.10 -5.09
CA PRO A 253 3.13 14.23 -5.94
C PRO A 253 4.37 14.98 -6.44
N PRO A 254 4.31 15.60 -7.63
CA PRO A 254 5.40 16.44 -8.13
C PRO A 254 5.75 17.57 -7.15
N ILE A 255 7.03 17.93 -7.07
CA ILE A 255 7.47 19.10 -6.32
C ILE A 255 7.00 20.34 -7.09
N VAL A 256 6.12 21.13 -6.48
CA VAL A 256 5.73 22.43 -7.01
C VAL A 256 6.67 23.45 -6.39
N GLN A 257 7.52 24.08 -7.20
CA GLN A 257 8.19 25.30 -6.78
C GLN A 257 7.10 26.36 -6.65
N SER A 258 6.82 26.80 -5.42
CA SER A 258 6.02 27.99 -5.24
C SER A 258 6.79 29.14 -5.88
N GLU A 259 6.29 29.70 -6.99
CA GLU A 259 6.67 31.05 -7.37
C GLU A 259 6.44 31.90 -6.13
N GLN A 260 7.54 32.41 -5.58
CA GLN A 260 7.50 33.48 -4.59
C GLN A 260 6.60 34.55 -5.22
N LEU A 261 5.41 34.74 -4.64
CA LEU A 261 4.65 35.96 -4.86
C LEU A 261 5.59 37.10 -4.49
N SER A 262 6.22 37.71 -5.49
CA SER A 262 6.91 38.98 -5.32
C SER A 262 5.82 39.96 -4.93
N LEU A 263 5.74 40.25 -3.64
CA LEU A 263 4.99 41.38 -3.13
C LEU A 263 5.66 42.63 -3.69
N PHE A 264 5.12 43.15 -4.79
CA PHE A 264 5.17 44.57 -5.13
C PHE A 264 3.94 45.24 -4.53
#